data_AF-A0A2M7R7C6-F1
#
_entry.id   AF-A0A2M7R7C6-F1
#
_cell.length_a   1.000
_cell.length_b   1.000
_cell.length_c   1.000
_cell.angle_alpha   90.00
_cell.angle_beta   90.00
_cell.angle_gamma   90.00
#
_symmetry.space_group_name_H-M   'P 1'
#
loop_
_entity.id
_entity.type
_entity.pdbx_description
1 polymer ?
#
loop_
_entity_poly.entity_id
_entity_poly.type
_entity_poly.pdbx_seq_one_letter_code
_entity_poly.pdbx_strand_id
1 'polypeptide(L)'
;MQRPLEKQVSDEFNWFMGVQEMPHTSGISYPVFEWSFGAKDGIKGGTLRAWPFQGILVFEVRGEEEKFDSIKIALKSINEYGWGEPPHINEVLQDILETKSKFPVRDIEEAKQVFKELRQKWQTLVAS
;
A
#
# COMPACT_ATOMS: atom_id res chain seq x y z
N MET A 1 19.27 -21.34 -31.39
CA MET A 1 19.23 -20.08 -30.63
C MET A 1 17.99 -20.13 -29.76
N GLN A 2 18.17 -20.18 -28.44
CA GLN A 2 17.10 -20.29 -27.45
C GLN A 2 16.29 -18.99 -27.42
N ARG A 3 14.95 -19.09 -27.42
CA ARG A 3 14.05 -17.95 -27.17
C ARG A 3 14.20 -17.54 -25.70
N PRO A 4 14.03 -16.25 -25.35
CA PRO A 4 14.04 -15.83 -23.95
C PRO A 4 12.88 -16.48 -23.23
N LEU A 5 13.14 -17.04 -22.05
CA LEU A 5 12.11 -17.42 -21.08
C LEU A 5 11.42 -16.14 -20.61
N GLU A 6 10.36 -15.74 -21.30
CA GLU A 6 9.37 -14.85 -20.73
C GLU A 6 8.87 -15.53 -19.44
N LYS A 7 9.19 -14.95 -18.28
CA LYS A 7 8.62 -15.36 -17.00
C LYS A 7 7.11 -15.24 -17.16
N GLN A 8 6.44 -16.37 -17.42
CA GLN A 8 5.00 -16.51 -17.23
C GLN A 8 4.74 -16.20 -15.76
N VAL A 9 4.31 -14.96 -15.48
CA VAL A 9 3.48 -14.72 -14.30
C VAL A 9 2.24 -15.57 -14.58
N SER A 10 2.14 -16.73 -13.94
CA SER A 10 0.98 -17.60 -14.11
C SER A 10 -0.27 -16.80 -13.74
N ASP A 11 -1.35 -16.91 -14.54
CA ASP A 11 -2.66 -16.26 -14.35
C ASP A 11 -3.30 -16.47 -12.96
N GLU A 12 -2.65 -17.22 -12.08
CA GLU A 12 -3.07 -17.57 -10.72
C GLU A 12 -2.70 -16.52 -9.66
N PHE A 13 -1.68 -15.69 -9.88
CA PHE A 13 -1.21 -14.69 -8.90
C PHE A 13 -1.65 -13.28 -9.26
N ASN A 14 -2.25 -12.58 -8.30
CA ASN A 14 -2.79 -11.24 -8.46
C ASN A 14 -2.50 -10.36 -7.24
N TRP A 15 -2.64 -9.05 -7.44
CA TRP A 15 -2.71 -8.08 -6.35
C TRP A 15 -4.11 -8.04 -5.77
N PHE A 16 -4.20 -8.17 -4.45
CA PHE A 16 -5.42 -7.99 -3.68
C PHE A 16 -5.27 -6.73 -2.84
N MET A 17 -6.24 -5.83 -2.92
CA MET A 17 -6.21 -4.56 -2.23
C MET A 17 -7.15 -4.57 -1.03
N GLY A 18 -6.81 -3.81 0.00
CA GLY A 18 -7.63 -3.64 1.19
C GLY A 18 -7.33 -2.33 1.90
N VAL A 19 -8.29 -1.89 2.71
CA VAL A 19 -8.10 -0.75 3.62
C VAL A 19 -8.29 -1.25 5.04
N GLN A 20 -7.24 -1.14 5.85
CA GLN A 20 -7.26 -1.48 7.26
C GLN A 20 -7.21 -0.22 8.11
N GLU A 21 -7.52 -0.37 9.39
CA GLU A 21 -7.41 0.70 10.38
C GLU A 21 -6.30 0.32 11.37
N MET A 22 -5.32 1.20 11.54
CA MET A 22 -4.19 0.98 12.44
C MET A 22 -4.24 1.98 13.61
N PRO A 23 -4.22 1.50 14.86
CA PRO A 23 -4.20 2.38 16.02
C PRO A 23 -2.85 3.08 16.17
N HIS A 24 -2.87 4.39 16.43
CA HIS A 24 -1.67 5.16 16.78
C HIS A 24 -1.58 5.39 18.29
N THR A 25 -0.35 5.57 18.81
CA THR A 25 -0.10 5.87 20.23
C THR A 25 -0.68 7.21 20.69
N SER A 26 -1.00 8.11 19.76
CA SER A 26 -1.70 9.37 20.05
C SER A 26 -3.20 9.21 20.29
N GLY A 27 -3.72 7.98 20.31
CA GLY A 27 -5.15 7.68 20.54
C GLY A 27 -6.03 7.91 19.31
N ILE A 28 -5.44 8.07 18.12
CA ILE A 28 -6.16 8.23 16.86
C ILE A 28 -5.81 7.05 15.95
N SER A 29 -6.81 6.40 15.38
CA SER A 29 -6.58 5.41 14.32
C SER A 29 -6.44 6.08 12.96
N TYR A 30 -5.60 5.52 12.09
CA TYR A 30 -5.46 5.98 10.71
C TYR A 30 -5.71 4.85 9.71
N PRO A 31 -6.20 5.17 8.49
CA PRO A 31 -6.33 4.18 7.45
C PRO A 31 -4.95 3.73 6.95
N VAL A 32 -4.83 2.45 6.63
CA VAL A 32 -3.69 1.84 5.97
C VAL A 32 -4.19 1.22 4.67
N PHE A 33 -3.62 1.63 3.55
CA PHE A 33 -3.84 0.93 2.28
C PHE A 33 -2.92 -0.29 2.25
N GLU A 34 -3.48 -1.45 1.96
CA GLU A 34 -2.75 -2.71 1.89
C GLU A 34 -2.87 -3.32 0.49
N TRP A 35 -1.75 -3.72 -0.09
CA TRP A 35 -1.68 -4.60 -1.24
C TRP A 35 -1.08 -5.94 -0.80
N SER A 36 -1.78 -7.05 -1.02
CA SER A 36 -1.26 -8.40 -0.85
C SER A 36 -1.06 -9.03 -2.23
N PHE A 37 0.15 -9.46 -2.55
CA PHE A 37 0.38 -10.27 -3.75
C PHE A 37 0.23 -11.74 -3.41
N GLY A 38 -0.55 -12.49 -4.18
CA GLY A 38 -0.77 -13.89 -3.87
C GLY A 38 -1.72 -14.59 -4.83
N ALA A 39 -2.00 -15.85 -4.54
CA ALA A 39 -3.05 -16.61 -5.19
C ALA A 39 -4.38 -16.44 -4.43
N LYS A 40 -5.49 -16.62 -5.15
CA LYS A 40 -6.86 -16.42 -4.62
C LYS A 40 -7.22 -17.39 -3.49
N ASP A 41 -6.54 -18.53 -3.43
CA ASP A 41 -6.67 -19.57 -2.40
C ASP A 41 -5.97 -19.24 -1.07
N GLY A 42 -5.28 -18.09 -0.99
CA GLY A 42 -4.72 -17.55 0.24
C GLY A 42 -3.20 -17.66 0.37
N ILE A 43 -2.49 -18.20 -0.63
CA ILE A 43 -1.03 -18.16 -0.65
C ILE A 43 -0.56 -16.73 -0.90
N LYS A 44 -0.03 -16.06 0.12
CA LYS A 44 0.53 -14.70 0.02
C LYS A 44 2.04 -14.75 -0.20
N GLY A 45 2.51 -14.08 -1.25
CA GLY A 45 3.93 -13.86 -1.52
C GLY A 45 4.52 -12.71 -0.69
N GLY A 46 3.74 -11.63 -0.51
CA GLY A 46 4.13 -10.47 0.29
C GLY A 46 3.03 -9.42 0.39
N THR A 47 3.25 -8.43 1.24
CA THR A 47 2.29 -7.38 1.55
C THR A 47 2.98 -6.01 1.48
N LEU A 48 2.39 -5.05 0.78
CA LEU A 48 2.79 -3.65 0.81
C LEU A 48 1.73 -2.87 1.60
N ARG A 49 2.16 -1.98 2.50
CA ARG A 49 1.28 -1.13 3.30
C ARG A 49 1.70 0.33 3.16
N ALA A 50 0.73 1.24 3.09
CA ALA A 50 0.96 2.68 3.01
C ALA A 50 0.04 3.44 3.97
N TRP A 51 0.58 4.47 4.64
CA TRP A 51 -0.20 5.31 5.56
C TRP A 51 0.29 6.77 5.67
N PRO A 52 -0.59 7.71 6.03
CA PRO A 52 -0.31 9.14 5.95
C PRO A 52 0.63 9.69 7.03
N PHE A 53 0.71 9.04 8.19
CA PHE A 53 1.37 9.63 9.38
C PHE A 53 2.88 9.85 9.22
N GLN A 54 3.53 9.11 8.30
CA GLN A 54 4.95 9.28 7.99
C GLN A 54 5.27 9.18 6.49
N GLY A 55 4.27 8.93 5.64
CA GLY A 55 4.51 8.70 4.21
C GLY A 55 5.26 7.41 3.91
N ILE A 56 5.23 6.46 4.86
CA ILE A 56 6.03 5.24 4.78
C ILE A 56 5.29 4.22 3.94
N LEU A 57 6.02 3.65 2.99
CA LEU A 57 5.71 2.38 2.39
C LEU A 57 6.41 1.29 3.19
N VAL A 58 5.66 0.37 3.79
CA VAL A 58 6.22 -0.82 4.43
C VAL A 58 5.92 -2.03 3.59
N PHE A 59 6.96 -2.70 3.17
CA PHE A 59 6.88 -3.92 2.40
C PHE A 59 7.30 -5.07 3.28
N GLU A 60 6.39 -6.02 3.46
CA GLU A 60 6.59 -7.21 4.27
C GLU A 60 6.62 -8.43 3.36
N VAL A 61 7.74 -9.17 3.37
CA VAL A 61 7.89 -10.42 2.64
C VAL A 61 8.37 -11.49 3.62
N ARG A 62 7.59 -12.56 3.78
CA ARG A 62 7.92 -13.69 4.68
C ARG A 62 8.21 -13.27 6.13
N GLY A 63 7.59 -12.18 6.60
CA GLY A 63 7.79 -11.63 7.95
C GLY A 63 8.98 -10.70 8.12
N GLU A 64 9.73 -10.40 7.04
CA GLU A 64 10.74 -9.36 7.03
C GLU A 64 10.13 -8.05 6.51
N GLU A 65 10.27 -6.96 7.27
CA GLU A 65 9.77 -5.63 6.92
C GLU A 65 10.88 -4.74 6.38
N GLU A 66 10.66 -4.21 5.18
CA GLU A 66 11.45 -3.14 4.58
C GLU A 66 10.63 -1.84 4.55
N LYS A 67 11.27 -0.72 4.92
CA LYS A 67 10.64 0.60 4.92
C LYS A 67 11.22 1.43 3.79
N PHE A 68 10.34 2.07 3.02
CA PHE A 68 10.73 2.92 1.92
C PHE A 68 10.13 4.32 2.04
N ASP A 69 10.98 5.31 1.78
CA ASP A 69 10.61 6.73 1.71
C ASP A 69 10.32 7.16 0.26
N SER A 70 10.43 6.23 -0.69
CA SER A 70 10.30 6.48 -2.13
C SER A 70 9.60 5.33 -2.84
N ILE A 71 8.57 5.68 -3.63
CA ILE A 71 7.84 4.72 -4.48
C ILE A 71 8.77 3.97 -5.43
N LYS A 72 9.77 4.67 -5.97
CA LYS A 72 10.68 4.11 -6.96
C LYS A 72 11.50 2.98 -6.36
N ILE A 73 11.90 3.11 -5.10
CA ILE A 73 12.67 2.10 -4.38
C ILE A 73 11.76 0.92 -4.03
N ALA A 74 10.53 1.19 -3.53
CA ALA A 74 9.55 0.16 -3.23
C ALA A 74 9.20 -0.68 -4.48
N LEU A 75 8.89 -0.03 -5.61
CA LEU A 75 8.60 -0.70 -6.88
C LEU A 75 9.79 -1.48 -7.42
N LYS A 76 11.01 -0.98 -7.22
CA LYS A 76 12.21 -1.73 -7.60
C LYS A 76 12.30 -3.03 -6.79
N SER A 77 12.15 -2.97 -5.46
CA SER A 77 12.16 -4.17 -4.60
C SER A 77 11.06 -5.15 -5.01
N ILE A 78 9.82 -4.69 -5.20
CA ILE A 78 8.70 -5.53 -5.67
C ILE A 78 8.99 -6.20 -7.02
N ASN A 79 9.60 -5.47 -7.96
CA ASN A 79 9.97 -6.00 -9.27
C ASN A 79 11.08 -7.05 -9.21
N GLU A 80 11.95 -7.03 -8.20
CA GLU A 80 12.96 -8.08 -7.99
C GLU A 80 12.30 -9.43 -7.69
N TYR A 81 11.12 -9.43 -7.09
CA TYR A 81 10.29 -10.63 -6.89
C TYR A 81 9.42 -11.00 -8.11
N GLY A 82 9.32 -10.13 -9.12
CA GLY A 82 8.57 -10.36 -10.35
C GLY A 82 7.05 -10.23 -10.21
N TRP A 83 6.57 -9.49 -9.21
CA TRP A 83 5.13 -9.33 -8.92
C TRP A 83 4.46 -8.21 -9.74
N GLY A 84 5.25 -7.43 -10.45
CA GLY A 84 4.77 -6.26 -11.20
C GLY A 84 4.33 -5.12 -10.28
N GLU A 85 3.73 -4.10 -10.88
CA GLU A 85 3.31 -2.89 -10.16
C GLU A 85 1.96 -3.12 -9.44
N PRO A 86 1.85 -2.78 -8.14
CA PRO A 86 0.58 -2.80 -7.44
C PRO A 86 -0.40 -1.78 -8.05
N PRO A 87 -1.68 -2.13 -8.26
CA PRO A 87 -2.68 -1.20 -8.79
C PRO A 87 -2.83 0.05 -7.90
N HIS A 88 -3.10 1.20 -8.51
CA HIS A 88 -3.40 2.45 -7.81
C HIS A 88 -2.29 2.99 -6.86
N ILE A 89 -1.07 2.43 -6.91
CA ILE A 89 0.02 2.81 -5.99
C ILE A 89 0.38 4.31 -6.09
N ASN A 90 0.38 4.86 -7.30
CA ASN A 90 0.65 6.27 -7.54
C ASN A 90 -0.45 7.17 -6.95
N GLU A 91 -1.72 6.79 -7.08
CA GLU A 91 -2.87 7.53 -6.53
C GLU A 91 -2.85 7.53 -5.00
N VAL A 92 -2.64 6.35 -4.39
CA VAL A 92 -2.52 6.22 -2.93
C VAL A 92 -1.37 7.06 -2.38
N LEU A 93 -0.24 7.11 -3.08
CA LEU A 93 0.87 7.95 -2.63
C LEU A 93 0.64 9.45 -2.79
N GLN A 94 0.00 9.88 -3.88
CA GLN A 94 -0.39 11.27 -4.02
C GLN A 94 -1.34 11.67 -2.88
N ASP A 95 -2.31 10.82 -2.54
CA ASP A 95 -3.22 11.05 -1.42
C ASP A 95 -2.46 11.19 -0.09
N ILE A 96 -1.45 10.36 0.13
CA ILE A 96 -0.60 10.43 1.32
C ILE A 96 0.21 11.72 1.37
N LEU A 97 0.81 12.14 0.25
CA LEU A 97 1.58 13.38 0.17
C LEU A 97 0.71 14.62 0.40
N GLU A 98 -0.46 14.67 -0.23
CA GLU A 98 -1.46 15.71 -0.02
C GLU A 98 -1.93 15.74 1.43
N THR A 99 -2.21 14.57 2.01
CA THR A 99 -2.65 14.44 3.39
C THR A 99 -1.57 14.86 4.37
N LYS A 100 -0.30 14.49 4.13
CA LYS A 100 0.85 14.89 4.97
C LYS A 100 0.99 16.40 5.09
N SER A 101 0.65 17.16 4.04
CA SER A 101 0.65 18.63 4.07
C SER A 101 -0.40 19.22 5.03
N LYS A 102 -1.44 18.45 5.37
CA LYS A 102 -2.49 18.84 6.33
C LYS A 102 -2.12 18.53 7.79
N PHE A 103 -0.95 17.93 8.03
CA PHE A 103 -0.45 17.64 9.38
C PHE A 103 0.70 18.59 9.78
N PRO A 104 0.76 19.04 11.04
CA PRO A 104 -0.14 18.69 12.15
C PRO A 104 -1.51 19.37 12.03
N VAL A 105 -2.57 18.57 12.19
CA VAL A 105 -3.95 19.10 12.28
C VAL A 105 -4.08 19.96 13.55
N ARG A 106 -4.97 20.96 13.50
CA ARG A 106 -5.15 21.91 14.61
C ARG A 106 -5.89 21.29 15.80
N ASP A 107 -6.74 20.31 15.52
CA ASP A 107 -7.49 19.56 16.53
C ASP A 107 -7.79 18.11 16.08
N ILE A 108 -8.29 17.30 17.03
CA ILE A 108 -8.58 15.87 16.84
C ILE A 108 -9.74 15.64 15.86
N GLU A 109 -10.71 16.55 15.78
CA GLU A 109 -11.85 16.40 14.88
C GLU A 109 -11.44 16.62 13.42
N GLU A 110 -10.53 17.57 13.16
CA GLU A 110 -9.91 17.76 11.85
C GLU A 110 -9.13 16.51 11.42
N ALA A 111 -8.35 15.88 12.32
CA ALA A 111 -7.70 14.60 12.03
C ALA A 111 -8.70 13.50 11.65
N LYS A 112 -9.78 13.36 12.42
CA LYS A 112 -10.82 12.35 12.15
C LYS A 112 -11.48 12.57 10.78
N GLN A 113 -11.78 13.81 10.43
CA GLN A 113 -12.40 14.15 9.15
C GLN A 113 -11.47 13.83 7.98
N VAL A 114 -10.20 14.24 8.05
CA VAL A 114 -9.18 13.93 7.03
C VAL A 114 -9.03 12.41 6.88
N PHE A 115 -8.99 11.65 7.97
CA PHE A 115 -8.89 10.18 7.91
C PHE A 115 -10.15 9.51 7.36
N LYS A 116 -11.34 10.04 7.65
CA LYS A 116 -12.59 9.54 7.09
C LYS A 116 -12.63 9.72 5.57
N GLU A 117 -12.27 10.90 5.09
CA GLU A 117 -12.20 11.20 3.65
C GLU A 117 -11.19 10.31 2.94
N LEU A 118 -9.98 10.18 3.50
CA LEU A 118 -8.94 9.34 2.94
C LEU A 118 -9.37 7.86 2.87
N ARG A 119 -9.97 7.35 3.94
CA ARG A 119 -10.52 5.98 3.98
C ARG A 119 -11.58 5.76 2.91
N GLN A 120 -12.52 6.70 2.73
CA GLN A 120 -13.56 6.60 1.71
C GLN A 120 -12.98 6.61 0.30
N LYS A 121 -12.00 7.48 0.04
CA LYS A 121 -11.29 7.54 -1.24
C LYS A 121 -10.64 6.21 -1.56
N TRP A 122 -9.90 5.64 -0.62
CA TRP A 122 -9.22 4.36 -0.79
C TRP A 122 -10.16 3.16 -0.90
N GLN A 123 -11.28 3.16 -0.16
CA GLN A 123 -12.30 2.11 -0.30
C GLN A 123 -12.91 2.10 -1.71
N THR A 124 -13.00 3.26 -2.36
CA THR A 124 -13.43 3.35 -3.77
C THR A 124 -12.41 2.68 -4.70
N LEU A 125 -11.11 2.87 -4.47
CA LEU A 125 -10.03 2.23 -5.25
C LEU A 125 -9.99 0.71 -5.06
N VAL A 126 -10.36 0.19 -3.89
CA VAL A 126 -10.46 -1.25 -3.66
C VAL A 126 -11.63 -1.88 -4.40
N ALA A 127 -12.69 -1.11 -4.65
CA ALA A 127 -13.94 -1.59 -5.25
C ALA A 127 -13.99 -1.47 -6.79
N SER A 128 -13.04 -0.76 -7.40
CA SER A 128 -12.89 -0.58 -8.86
C SER A 128 -12.18 -1.75 -9.51
#